data_AF-W9I476-F1
#
_entry.id   AF-W9I476-F1
#
_cell.length_a   1.000
_cell.length_b   1.000
_cell.length_c   1.000
_cell.angle_alpha   90.00
_cell.angle_beta   90.00
_cell.angle_gamma   90.00
#
_symmetry.space_group_name_H-M   'P 1'
#
loop_
_entity.id
_entity.type
_entity.pdbx_description
1 polymer ?
#
loop_
_entity_poly.entity_id
_entity_poly.type
_entity_poly.pdbx_seq_one_letter_code
_entity_poly.pdbx_strand_id
1 'polypeptide(L)'
;MGRQIEYGTTLDSRIVTQPEGKTREWCIKKQTDCHGNTIQYNYIPSPQTENTRDVNTSYLDSIKYCSNDVTDSPATRFVQFHYADRKDLVTHSIAGAIITRANLLSSISIGINIGGEITVNRTYSLTYGQSATTNDSYLSQVAESSEKDGQAVSLLPTSFSYTAQDTVPGDLFKTVPADPFQAESNVATCFP
;
A
#
# COMPACT_ATOMS: atom_id res chain seq x y z
N MET A 1 20.60 26.07 -8.05
CA MET A 1 20.53 24.60 -7.90
C MET A 1 19.27 24.14 -8.59
N GLY A 2 19.37 23.28 -9.60
CA GLY A 2 18.23 22.82 -10.38
C GLY A 2 18.07 21.31 -10.26
N ARG A 3 16.84 20.86 -10.12
CA ARG A 3 16.44 19.45 -10.21
C ARG A 3 15.30 19.39 -11.22
N GLN A 4 15.48 18.57 -12.24
CA GLN A 4 14.43 18.28 -13.22
C GLN A 4 13.64 17.06 -12.75
N ILE A 5 12.33 17.10 -12.84
CA ILE A 5 11.44 15.97 -12.54
C ILE A 5 10.51 15.79 -13.74
N GLU A 6 10.47 14.58 -14.27
CA GLU A 6 9.65 14.18 -15.41
C GLU A 6 8.47 13.35 -14.92
N TYR A 7 7.27 13.63 -15.41
CA TYR A 7 6.03 12.97 -15.01
C TYR A 7 5.35 12.35 -16.21
N GLY A 8 4.97 11.07 -16.11
CA GLY A 8 4.23 10.35 -17.14
C GLY A 8 4.85 10.46 -18.54
N THR A 9 6.16 10.38 -18.67
CA THR A 9 6.82 10.40 -19.99
C THR A 9 6.73 9.05 -20.70
N THR A 10 6.41 7.98 -19.97
CA THR A 10 6.25 6.60 -20.47
C THR A 10 4.87 6.04 -20.16
N LEU A 11 4.49 4.93 -20.79
CA LEU A 11 3.17 4.31 -20.57
C LEU A 11 3.01 3.77 -19.14
N ASP A 12 4.06 3.18 -18.57
CA ASP A 12 4.03 2.68 -17.19
C ASP A 12 3.85 3.81 -16.16
N SER A 13 4.34 5.02 -16.44
CA SER A 13 4.18 6.18 -15.55
C SER A 13 2.88 6.97 -15.78
N ARG A 14 1.94 6.42 -16.55
CA ARG A 14 0.61 6.99 -16.78
C ARG A 14 -0.45 6.01 -16.31
N ILE A 15 -1.28 6.41 -15.35
CA ILE A 15 -2.45 5.63 -14.98
C ILE A 15 -3.60 6.06 -15.90
N VAL A 16 -4.04 5.13 -16.72
CA VAL A 16 -5.10 5.34 -17.71
C VAL A 16 -6.41 4.75 -17.18
N THR A 17 -7.50 5.47 -17.41
CA THR A 17 -8.86 5.03 -17.07
C THR A 17 -9.49 4.26 -18.21
N GLN A 18 -10.18 3.19 -17.87
CA GLN A 18 -11.01 2.42 -18.79
C GLN A 18 -12.49 2.78 -18.64
N PRO A 19 -13.27 2.77 -19.74
CA PRO A 19 -12.85 2.44 -21.12
C PRO A 19 -12.26 3.62 -21.91
N GLU A 20 -12.32 4.85 -21.41
CA GLU A 20 -12.07 6.07 -22.20
C GLU A 20 -10.62 6.24 -22.65
N GLY A 21 -9.68 5.50 -22.07
CA GLY A 21 -8.25 5.57 -22.43
C GLY A 21 -7.59 6.89 -22.01
N LYS A 22 -8.25 7.68 -21.14
CA LYS A 22 -7.72 8.97 -20.68
C LYS A 22 -6.77 8.78 -19.51
N THR A 23 -5.60 9.41 -19.58
CA THR A 23 -4.67 9.47 -18.44
C THR A 23 -5.30 10.27 -17.29
N ARG A 24 -5.45 9.62 -16.14
CA ARG A 24 -5.93 10.22 -14.89
C ARG A 24 -4.77 10.74 -14.04
N GLU A 25 -3.65 10.04 -14.06
CA GLU A 25 -2.51 10.33 -13.18
C GLU A 25 -1.20 10.18 -13.94
N TRP A 26 -0.31 11.16 -13.77
CA TRP A 26 1.05 11.15 -14.30
C TRP A 26 2.02 10.96 -13.13
N CYS A 27 2.49 9.74 -12.96
CA CYS A 27 3.46 9.39 -11.92
C CYS A 27 4.85 9.94 -12.28
N ILE A 28 5.68 10.19 -11.28
CA ILE A 28 7.09 10.59 -11.51
C ILE A 28 7.77 9.46 -12.27
N LYS A 29 8.39 9.74 -13.41
CA LYS A 29 9.16 8.75 -14.16
C LYS A 29 10.65 8.84 -13.85
N LYS A 30 11.16 10.06 -13.82
CA LYS A 30 12.60 10.32 -13.73
C LYS A 30 12.87 11.62 -13.01
N GLN A 31 13.98 11.64 -12.29
CA GLN A 31 14.53 12.84 -11.68
C GLN A 31 16.00 12.94 -12.03
N THR A 32 16.44 14.13 -12.41
CA THR A 32 17.84 14.43 -12.76
C THR A 32 18.33 15.65 -11.98
N ASP A 33 19.49 15.53 -11.35
CA ASP A 33 20.15 16.66 -10.69
C ASP A 33 21.02 17.47 -11.67
N CYS A 34 21.61 18.57 -11.20
CA CYS A 34 22.42 19.44 -12.05
C CYS A 34 23.76 18.84 -12.51
N HIS A 35 24.17 17.70 -11.95
CA HIS A 35 25.38 16.97 -12.33
C HIS A 35 25.05 15.74 -13.20
N GLY A 36 23.78 15.59 -13.60
CA GLY A 36 23.31 14.48 -14.41
C GLY A 36 23.03 13.20 -13.63
N ASN A 37 23.11 13.18 -12.29
CA ASN A 37 22.75 11.99 -11.52
C ASN A 37 21.24 11.78 -11.58
N THR A 38 20.83 10.53 -11.78
CA THR A 38 19.43 10.21 -12.03
C THR A 38 18.83 9.16 -11.11
N ILE A 39 17.52 9.30 -10.92
CA ILE A 39 16.65 8.32 -10.25
C ILE A 39 15.50 8.04 -11.21
N GLN A 40 15.22 6.76 -11.47
CA GLN A 40 14.14 6.29 -12.32
C GLN A 40 13.15 5.46 -11.51
N TYR A 41 11.86 5.68 -11.77
CA TYR A 41 10.74 4.99 -11.13
C TYR A 41 10.01 4.17 -12.19
N ASN A 42 9.71 2.91 -11.89
CA ASN A 42 8.98 2.03 -12.80
C ASN A 42 7.75 1.52 -12.08
N TYR A 43 6.66 1.37 -12.84
CA TYR A 43 5.36 1.02 -12.30
C TYR A 43 4.75 -0.13 -13.08
N ILE A 44 3.81 -0.81 -12.45
CA ILE A 44 3.02 -1.89 -13.06
C ILE A 44 1.53 -1.66 -12.78
N PRO A 45 0.62 -1.91 -13.73
CA PRO A 45 -0.82 -1.74 -13.50
C PRO A 45 -1.36 -2.69 -12.42
N SER A 46 -0.84 -3.92 -12.38
CA SER A 46 -1.21 -4.98 -11.45
C SER A 46 0.02 -5.86 -11.18
N PRO A 47 0.38 -6.14 -9.91
CA PRO A 47 1.40 -7.11 -9.55
C PRO A 47 1.02 -8.55 -9.89
N GLN A 48 -0.28 -8.87 -9.90
CA GLN A 48 -0.77 -10.17 -10.36
C GLN A 48 -0.98 -10.13 -11.87
N THR A 49 -0.44 -11.11 -12.57
CA THR A 49 -0.61 -11.27 -14.03
C THR A 49 -1.86 -12.08 -14.38
N GLU A 50 -2.30 -12.96 -13.47
CA GLU A 50 -3.46 -13.82 -13.64
C GLU A 50 -4.60 -13.38 -12.71
N ASN A 51 -5.84 -13.45 -13.18
CA ASN A 51 -7.05 -13.12 -12.40
C ASN A 51 -6.97 -11.76 -11.68
N THR A 52 -6.36 -10.77 -12.32
CA THR A 52 -6.23 -9.44 -11.72
C THR A 52 -7.60 -8.84 -11.40
N ARG A 53 -7.73 -8.37 -10.16
CA ARG A 53 -8.90 -7.63 -9.66
C ARG A 53 -8.61 -6.13 -9.56
N ASP A 54 -7.42 -5.70 -9.96
CA ASP A 54 -7.02 -4.30 -9.99
C ASP A 54 -7.71 -3.59 -11.16
N VAL A 55 -8.25 -2.40 -10.87
CA VAL A 55 -8.97 -1.59 -11.86
C VAL A 55 -8.46 -0.16 -11.79
N ASN A 56 -8.04 0.39 -12.93
CA ASN A 56 -7.56 1.78 -13.08
C ASN A 56 -6.55 2.21 -11.99
N THR A 57 -5.65 1.31 -11.60
CA THR A 57 -4.63 1.55 -10.58
C THR A 57 -3.24 1.22 -11.12
N SER A 58 -2.22 1.58 -10.35
CA SER A 58 -0.85 1.18 -10.61
C SER A 58 -0.07 1.11 -9.30
N TYR A 59 0.99 0.32 -9.31
CA TYR A 59 1.87 0.03 -8.19
C TYR A 59 3.30 0.39 -8.59
N LEU A 60 4.05 0.97 -7.65
CA LEU A 60 5.47 1.18 -7.85
C LEU A 60 6.16 -0.18 -7.84
N ASP A 61 6.79 -0.55 -8.95
CA ASP A 61 7.48 -1.82 -9.10
C ASP A 61 8.93 -1.71 -8.64
N SER A 62 9.65 -0.72 -9.16
CA SER A 62 11.06 -0.56 -8.86
C SER A 62 11.52 0.89 -8.92
N ILE A 63 12.52 1.20 -8.11
CA ILE A 63 13.30 2.44 -8.20
C ILE A 63 14.73 2.05 -8.55
N LYS A 64 15.28 2.66 -9.59
CA LYS A 64 16.68 2.48 -10.01
C LYS A 64 17.39 3.81 -9.83
N TYR A 65 18.54 3.79 -9.17
CA TYR A 65 19.24 5.03 -8.81
C TYR A 65 20.77 4.86 -8.86
N CYS A 66 21.46 5.98 -8.71
CA CYS A 66 22.91 6.10 -8.95
C CYS A 66 23.30 5.79 -10.40
N SER A 67 22.44 6.16 -11.34
CA SER A 67 22.76 6.33 -12.76
C SER A 67 23.21 7.77 -13.04
N ASN A 68 23.82 8.02 -14.20
CA ASN A 68 24.19 9.36 -14.63
C ASN A 68 23.99 9.52 -16.15
N ASP A 69 23.20 10.52 -16.55
CA ASP A 69 22.86 10.76 -17.96
C ASP A 69 24.01 11.40 -18.75
N VAL A 70 24.90 12.15 -18.10
CA VAL A 70 26.02 12.84 -18.76
C VAL A 70 27.12 11.84 -19.12
N THR A 71 27.37 10.87 -18.24
CA THR A 71 28.38 9.81 -18.44
C THR A 71 27.78 8.50 -18.97
N ASP A 72 26.48 8.50 -19.30
CA ASP A 72 25.72 7.31 -19.73
C ASP A 72 25.92 6.09 -18.81
N SER A 73 26.01 6.34 -17.50
CA SER A 73 26.28 5.31 -16.51
C SER A 73 24.96 4.67 -16.04
N PRO A 74 24.83 3.33 -16.13
CA PRO A 74 23.61 2.65 -15.73
C PRO A 74 23.39 2.73 -14.22
N ALA A 75 22.16 2.49 -13.80
CA ALA A 75 21.83 2.48 -12.38
C ALA A 75 22.52 1.31 -11.68
N THR A 76 23.26 1.62 -10.61
CA THR A 76 24.02 0.63 -9.83
C THR A 76 23.30 0.14 -8.59
N ARG A 77 22.20 0.81 -8.21
CA ARG A 77 21.41 0.49 -7.03
C ARG A 77 19.93 0.43 -7.36
N PHE A 78 19.21 -0.40 -6.63
CA PHE A 78 17.77 -0.54 -6.82
C PHE A 78 17.01 -0.69 -5.51
N VAL A 79 15.72 -0.38 -5.59
CA VAL A 79 14.69 -0.77 -4.64
C VAL A 79 13.63 -1.52 -5.45
N GLN A 80 13.30 -2.73 -5.04
CA GLN A 80 12.26 -3.56 -5.64
C GLN A 80 11.12 -3.71 -4.65
N PHE A 81 9.90 -3.55 -5.13
CA PHE A 81 8.68 -3.73 -4.36
C PHE A 81 8.04 -5.05 -4.74
N HIS A 82 7.62 -5.82 -3.75
CA HIS A 82 6.95 -7.10 -3.92
C HIS A 82 5.58 -7.03 -3.29
N TYR A 83 4.62 -7.67 -3.93
CA TYR A 83 3.23 -7.59 -3.54
C TYR A 83 2.62 -8.98 -3.35
N ALA A 84 1.61 -9.05 -2.51
CA ALA A 84 0.78 -10.23 -2.29
C ALA A 84 -0.70 -9.88 -2.45
N ASP A 85 -1.52 -10.91 -2.69
CA ASP A 85 -2.95 -10.75 -2.82
C ASP A 85 -3.59 -10.15 -1.58
N ARG A 86 -4.43 -9.14 -1.81
CA ARG A 86 -5.30 -8.54 -0.80
C ARG A 86 -6.65 -9.24 -0.80
N LYS A 87 -7.11 -9.67 0.38
CA LYS A 87 -8.44 -10.31 0.53
C LYS A 87 -9.58 -9.30 0.60
N ASP A 88 -9.32 -8.15 1.22
CA ASP A 88 -10.20 -7.00 1.41
C ASP A 88 -9.99 -5.95 0.31
N LEU A 89 -10.71 -6.08 -0.81
CA LEU A 89 -10.55 -5.16 -1.95
C LEU A 89 -10.89 -3.72 -1.56
N VAL A 90 -9.99 -2.78 -1.85
CA VAL A 90 -10.24 -1.35 -1.63
C VAL A 90 -10.74 -0.74 -2.92
N THR A 91 -12.03 -0.41 -2.95
CA THR A 91 -12.70 0.20 -4.12
C THR A 91 -13.15 1.62 -3.79
N HIS A 92 -12.82 2.57 -4.65
CA HIS A 92 -13.24 3.97 -4.55
C HIS A 92 -13.40 4.58 -5.94
N SER A 93 -13.97 5.78 -6.02
CA SER A 93 -14.12 6.51 -7.28
C SER A 93 -13.39 7.85 -7.21
N ILE A 94 -12.63 8.19 -8.25
CA ILE A 94 -11.99 9.49 -8.40
C ILE A 94 -12.27 9.99 -9.82
N ALA A 95 -12.78 11.22 -9.93
CA ALA A 95 -13.09 11.87 -11.21
C ALA A 95 -13.97 11.01 -12.15
N GLY A 96 -14.91 10.26 -11.57
CA GLY A 96 -15.84 9.39 -12.30
C GLY A 96 -15.29 8.01 -12.67
N ALA A 97 -14.02 7.72 -12.41
CA ALA A 97 -13.42 6.41 -12.65
C ALA A 97 -13.40 5.56 -11.38
N ILE A 98 -13.84 4.31 -11.47
CA ILE A 98 -13.70 3.33 -10.39
C ILE A 98 -12.24 2.88 -10.31
N ILE A 99 -11.74 2.78 -9.09
CA ILE A 99 -10.38 2.36 -8.76
C ILE A 99 -10.48 1.23 -7.74
N THR A 100 -9.93 0.09 -8.10
CA THR A 100 -9.85 -1.08 -7.21
C THR A 100 -8.39 -1.43 -6.99
N ARG A 101 -7.99 -1.54 -5.72
CA ARG A 101 -6.69 -2.07 -5.30
C ARG A 101 -6.86 -3.44 -4.69
N ALA A 102 -6.20 -4.43 -5.29
CA ALA A 102 -6.29 -5.84 -4.95
C ALA A 102 -4.97 -6.44 -4.42
N ASN A 103 -3.94 -5.61 -4.22
CA ASN A 103 -2.63 -6.05 -3.77
C ASN A 103 -2.13 -5.26 -2.55
N LEU A 104 -1.39 -5.94 -1.68
CA LEU A 104 -0.67 -5.39 -0.53
C LEU A 104 0.82 -5.49 -0.75
N LEU A 105 1.59 -4.50 -0.29
CA LEU A 105 3.05 -4.57 -0.32
C LEU A 105 3.52 -5.62 0.70
N SER A 106 4.11 -6.71 0.24
CA SER A 106 4.58 -7.81 1.07
C SER A 106 6.03 -7.65 1.51
N SER A 107 6.90 -7.16 0.62
CA SER A 107 8.28 -6.85 0.96
C SER A 107 8.90 -5.78 0.07
N ILE A 108 10.00 -5.20 0.56
CA ILE A 108 10.85 -4.26 -0.18
C ILE A 108 12.28 -4.79 -0.14
N SER A 109 12.88 -5.06 -1.29
CA SER A 109 14.27 -5.47 -1.41
C SER A 109 15.13 -4.32 -1.91
N ILE A 110 16.27 -4.11 -1.27
CA ILE A 110 17.23 -3.07 -1.59
C ILE A 110 18.57 -3.73 -1.88
N GLY A 111 19.17 -3.35 -3.00
CA GLY A 111 20.40 -3.99 -3.45
C GLY A 111 21.18 -3.20 -4.47
N ILE A 112 22.25 -3.84 -4.94
CA ILE A 112 23.14 -3.36 -5.98
C ILE A 112 22.99 -4.22 -7.24
N ASN A 113 23.14 -3.59 -8.39
CA ASN A 113 23.26 -4.25 -9.68
C ASN A 113 24.50 -3.70 -10.37
N ILE A 114 25.58 -4.49 -10.42
CA ILE A 114 26.85 -4.08 -11.02
C ILE A 114 27.23 -5.13 -12.05
N GLY A 115 27.41 -4.73 -13.31
CA GLY A 115 27.76 -5.66 -14.39
C GLY A 115 26.69 -6.73 -14.67
N GLY A 116 25.44 -6.50 -14.26
CA GLY A 116 24.35 -7.47 -14.37
C GLY A 116 24.23 -8.42 -13.18
N GLU A 117 25.19 -8.40 -12.25
CA GLU A 117 25.14 -9.17 -11.02
C GLU A 117 24.29 -8.46 -9.97
N ILE A 118 23.23 -9.13 -9.50
CA ILE A 118 22.30 -8.60 -8.52
C ILE A 118 22.67 -9.14 -7.14
N THR A 119 22.88 -8.23 -6.19
CA THR A 119 23.03 -8.57 -4.77
C THR A 119 22.01 -7.81 -3.96
N VAL A 120 21.10 -8.53 -3.30
CA VAL A 120 20.17 -7.94 -2.32
C VAL A 120 20.90 -7.81 -0.99
N ASN A 121 21.02 -6.58 -0.49
CA ASN A 121 21.71 -6.31 0.77
C ASN A 121 20.73 -6.26 1.96
N ARG A 122 19.49 -5.88 1.69
CA ARG A 122 18.47 -5.69 2.71
C ARG A 122 17.08 -5.97 2.18
N THR A 123 16.26 -6.60 3.00
CA THR A 123 14.84 -6.80 2.75
C THR A 123 14.03 -6.33 3.96
N TYR A 124 12.97 -5.55 3.70
CA TYR A 124 11.94 -5.26 4.68
C TYR A 124 10.73 -6.15 4.37
N SER A 125 10.35 -7.01 5.31
CA SER A 125 9.15 -7.85 5.22
C SER A 125 8.01 -7.20 5.99
N LEU A 126 6.83 -7.12 5.38
CA LEU A 126 5.63 -6.51 5.93
C LEU A 126 4.60 -7.61 6.20
N THR A 127 4.20 -7.77 7.47
CA THR A 127 3.16 -8.71 7.88
C THR A 127 1.87 -7.96 8.16
N TYR A 128 0.75 -8.53 7.72
CA TYR A 128 -0.57 -7.93 7.90
C TYR A 128 -1.46 -8.84 8.76
N GLY A 129 -2.25 -8.22 9.62
CA GLY A 129 -3.42 -8.84 10.26
C GLY A 129 -4.70 -8.47 9.51
N GLN A 130 -5.83 -9.05 9.92
CA GLN A 130 -7.16 -8.65 9.46
C GLN A 130 -8.01 -8.18 10.65
N SER A 131 -8.76 -7.11 10.44
CA SER A 131 -9.72 -6.57 11.41
C SER A 131 -10.86 -7.57 11.62
N ALA A 132 -11.16 -7.93 12.88
CA ALA A 132 -12.28 -8.83 13.17
C ALA A 132 -13.65 -8.21 12.80
N THR A 133 -13.74 -6.88 12.81
CA THR A 133 -15.00 -6.16 12.58
C THR A 133 -15.22 -5.83 11.10
N THR A 134 -14.17 -5.39 10.41
CA THR A 134 -14.28 -4.91 9.01
C THR A 134 -13.64 -5.87 7.99
N ASN A 135 -12.89 -6.88 8.45
CA ASN A 135 -12.06 -7.74 7.63
C ASN A 135 -10.93 -7.03 6.86
N ASP A 136 -10.73 -5.72 7.10
CA ASP A 136 -9.69 -4.93 6.46
C ASP A 136 -8.30 -5.37 6.93
N SER A 137 -7.34 -5.39 6.01
CA SER A 137 -5.94 -5.62 6.32
C SER A 137 -5.31 -4.40 7.00
N TYR A 138 -4.56 -4.65 8.06
CA TYR A 138 -3.72 -3.67 8.74
C TYR A 138 -2.29 -4.21 8.89
N LEU A 139 -1.30 -3.32 8.83
CA LEU A 139 0.11 -3.69 8.97
C LEU A 139 0.40 -4.01 10.43
N SER A 140 0.68 -5.27 10.76
CA SER A 140 0.94 -5.71 12.14
C SER A 140 2.42 -5.73 12.48
N GLN A 141 3.30 -5.90 11.50
CA GLN A 141 4.73 -6.03 11.74
C GLN A 141 5.56 -5.61 10.54
N VAL A 142 6.74 -5.04 10.81
CA VAL A 142 7.82 -4.86 9.83
C VAL A 142 9.10 -5.47 10.39
N ALA A 143 9.77 -6.30 9.61
CA ALA A 143 11.05 -6.90 9.96
C ALA A 143 12.11 -6.58 8.91
N GLU A 144 13.29 -6.12 9.32
CA GLU A 144 14.45 -5.99 8.45
C GLU A 144 15.28 -7.26 8.50
N SER A 145 15.70 -7.76 7.34
CA SER A 145 16.62 -8.88 7.21
C SER A 145 17.65 -8.65 6.11
N SER A 146 18.73 -9.42 6.16
CA SER A 146 19.74 -9.53 5.11
C SER A 146 20.11 -10.99 4.93
N GLU A 147 20.40 -11.41 3.71
CA GLU A 147 20.90 -12.75 3.41
C GLU A 147 22.27 -12.66 2.75
N LYS A 148 23.18 -13.53 3.19
CA LYS A 148 24.48 -13.71 2.54
C LYS A 148 24.84 -15.19 2.57
N ASP A 149 25.24 -15.73 1.42
CA ASP A 149 25.68 -17.12 1.27
C ASP A 149 24.66 -18.15 1.82
N GLY A 150 23.36 -17.87 1.62
CA GLY A 150 22.25 -18.70 2.12
C GLY A 150 21.97 -18.59 3.63
N GLN A 151 22.69 -17.74 4.35
CA GLN A 151 22.42 -17.44 5.75
C GLN A 151 21.68 -16.11 5.89
N ALA A 152 20.46 -16.18 6.41
CA ALA A 152 19.63 -15.02 6.71
C ALA A 152 19.84 -14.56 8.16
N VAL A 153 20.05 -13.25 8.34
CA VAL A 153 20.05 -12.58 9.64
C VAL A 153 18.89 -11.59 9.65
N SER A 154 18.10 -11.60 10.72
CA SER A 154 16.96 -10.69 10.89
C SER A 154 17.12 -9.86 12.15
N LEU A 155 16.77 -8.58 12.06
CA LEU A 155 16.64 -7.72 13.23
C LEU A 155 15.34 -8.05 13.97
N LEU A 156 15.24 -7.58 15.23
CA LEU A 156 13.98 -7.67 15.96
C LEU A 156 12.90 -6.87 15.21
N PRO A 157 11.70 -7.43 15.04
CA PRO A 157 10.66 -6.76 14.29
C PRO A 157 10.08 -5.57 15.05
N THR A 158 9.61 -4.58 14.30
CA THR A 158 8.74 -3.52 14.82
C THR A 158 7.30 -3.98 14.69
N SER A 159 6.60 -4.08 15.83
CA SER A 159 5.20 -4.50 15.87
C SER A 159 4.26 -3.32 16.08
N PHE A 160 3.09 -3.40 15.46
CA PHE A 160 2.03 -2.40 15.55
C PHE A 160 0.79 -3.05 16.15
N SER A 161 0.09 -2.31 17.00
CA SER A 161 -1.18 -2.74 17.59
C SER A 161 -2.25 -1.71 17.29
N TYR A 162 -3.46 -2.20 17.03
CA TYR A 162 -4.61 -1.39 16.67
C TYR A 162 -5.75 -1.67 17.64
N THR A 163 -6.50 -0.64 17.99
CA THR A 163 -7.71 -0.79 18.81
C THR A 163 -8.86 -1.22 17.91
N ALA A 164 -9.42 -2.39 18.15
CA ALA A 164 -10.75 -2.73 17.64
C ALA A 164 -11.81 -2.10 18.54
N GLN A 165 -12.91 -1.63 17.96
CA GLN A 165 -14.07 -1.24 18.76
C GLN A 165 -14.80 -2.54 19.15
N ASP A 166 -14.75 -2.90 20.44
CA ASP A 166 -15.39 -4.10 21.02
C ASP A 166 -16.93 -4.07 21.01
N THR A 167 -17.55 -3.21 20.20
CA THR A 167 -19.01 -3.20 20.08
C THR A 167 -19.44 -4.45 19.32
N VAL A 168 -20.00 -5.42 20.05
CA VAL A 168 -20.81 -6.49 19.47
C VAL A 168 -21.83 -5.82 18.54
N PRO A 169 -21.96 -6.23 17.25
CA PRO A 169 -22.85 -5.56 16.30
C PRO A 169 -24.29 -5.38 16.80
N GLY A 170 -24.75 -6.22 17.73
CA GLY A 170 -26.05 -6.13 18.38
C GLY A 170 -26.25 -5.00 19.40
N ASP A 171 -25.17 -4.37 19.89
CA ASP A 171 -25.27 -3.26 20.86
C ASP A 171 -25.42 -1.88 20.19
N LEU A 172 -25.10 -1.76 18.90
CA LEU A 172 -25.18 -0.50 18.14
C LEU A 172 -26.63 -0.11 17.77
N PHE A 173 -27.55 -1.08 17.78
CA PHE A 173 -28.97 -0.87 17.46
C PHE A 173 -29.87 -1.58 18.48
N LYS A 174 -29.68 -1.33 19.78
CA LYS A 174 -30.75 -1.64 20.72
C LYS A 174 -31.96 -0.81 20.34
N THR A 175 -33.02 -1.45 19.88
CA THR A 175 -34.33 -0.81 19.81
C THR A 175 -34.62 -0.30 21.21
N VAL A 176 -35.03 0.97 21.31
CA VAL A 176 -35.66 1.48 22.53
C VAL A 176 -36.73 0.43 22.92
N PRO A 177 -36.80 0.00 24.20
CA PRO A 177 -37.89 -0.88 24.63
C PRO A 177 -39.21 -0.31 24.11
N ALA A 178 -40.10 -1.16 23.60
CA ALA A 178 -41.31 -0.74 22.89
C ALA A 178 -42.27 0.14 23.72
N ASP A 179 -41.94 0.43 24.98
CA ASP A 179 -42.75 1.22 25.89
C ASP A 179 -41.89 2.22 26.70
N PRO A 180 -41.64 3.44 26.19
CA PRO A 180 -40.90 4.46 26.92
C PRO A 180 -41.73 5.14 28.04
N PHE A 181 -42.99 4.75 28.22
CA PHE A 181 -43.88 5.33 29.23
C PHE A 181 -44.48 4.24 30.12
N GLN A 182 -43.71 3.77 31.10
CA GLN A 182 -44.33 3.13 32.27
C GLN A 182 -45.16 4.22 32.98
N ALA A 183 -46.48 4.02 33.08
CA ALA A 183 -47.33 4.89 33.88
C ALA A 183 -46.80 4.93 35.33
N GLU A 184 -46.60 6.12 35.88
CA GLU A 184 -46.23 6.28 37.29
C GLU A 184 -47.28 5.58 38.16
N SER A 185 -46.86 4.54 38.89
CA SER A 185 -47.65 3.99 39.98
C SER A 185 -47.52 4.93 41.18
N ASN A 186 -48.28 6.02 41.15
CA ASN A 186 -48.51 6.83 42.34
C ASN A 186 -49.37 6.00 43.31
N VAL A 187 -48.70 5.17 44.12
CA VAL A 187 -49.31 4.46 45.24
C VAL A 187 -49.57 5.49 46.32
N ALA A 188 -50.81 5.98 46.39
CA ALA A 188 -51.30 6.71 47.55
C ALA A 188 -51.42 5.73 48.73
N THR A 189 -50.35 5.57 49.50
CA THR A 189 -50.40 4.94 50.83
C THR A 189 -50.95 5.96 51.83
N CYS A 190 -52.27 5.98 52.03
CA CYS A 190 -52.82 6.40 53.31
C CYS A 190 -52.84 5.18 54.24
N PHE A 191 -51.97 5.23 55.26
CA PHE A 191 -51.92 4.35 56.43
C PHE A 191 -53.22 4.47 57.28
N PRO A 192 -53.45 3.55 58.24
CA PRO A 192 -54.77 2.98 58.60
C PRO A 192 -55.77 3.92 59.29
#